data_AF-A0AAW4Q8R1-F1
#
_entry.id   AF-A0AAW4Q8R1-F1
#
_cell.length_a   1.000
_cell.length_b   1.000
_cell.length_c   1.000
_cell.angle_alpha   90.00
_cell.angle_beta   90.00
_cell.angle_gamma   90.00
#
_symmetry.space_group_name_H-M   'P 1'
#
loop_
_entity.id
_entity.type
_entity.pdbx_description
1 polymer ?
#
loop_
_entity_poly.entity_id
_entity_poly.type
_entity_poly.pdbx_seq_one_letter_code
_entity_poly.pdbx_strand_id
1 'polypeptide(L)'
;MPDAGNGIAQNEQHFVQSVLRERIIEHVFVGEALRRLWQLGVAEVEVLRSEFDAGGYDVVFSYKNVVRHVQLKSAIEGGKTNDVSVNLKLAEKPSGCVLWIIVDDQLDFRGFRWFGGLPGQALPDIGGKRLARQTRANKDGVKADRSGHRILRRGDFEQLASLDAVLQRLFGEQLPLFGTSAIGAHDDR
;
A
#
# COMPACT_ATOMS: atom_id res chain seq x y z
N MET A 1 -24.31 22.66 -10.59
CA MET A 1 -24.15 23.00 -9.16
C MET A 1 -23.83 21.70 -8.45
N PRO A 2 -22.61 21.43 -7.97
CA PRO A 2 -22.39 20.25 -7.15
C PRO A 2 -23.03 20.48 -5.79
N ASP A 3 -23.83 19.52 -5.36
CA ASP A 3 -24.62 19.57 -4.14
C ASP A 3 -23.71 19.52 -2.91
N ALA A 4 -23.49 20.67 -2.29
CA ALA A 4 -22.61 20.83 -1.13
C ALA A 4 -23.06 19.99 0.07
N GLY A 5 -24.33 19.57 0.14
CA GLY A 5 -24.85 18.68 1.18
C GLY A 5 -24.33 17.26 1.06
N ASN A 6 -24.14 16.75 -0.16
CA ASN A 6 -23.65 15.39 -0.39
C ASN A 6 -22.17 15.25 -0.01
N GLY A 7 -21.36 16.29 -0.27
CA GLY A 7 -19.93 16.29 0.05
C GLY A 7 -19.60 16.33 1.55
N ILE A 8 -20.50 16.86 2.40
CA ILE A 8 -20.33 16.87 3.86
C ILE A 8 -20.65 15.48 4.45
N ALA A 9 -21.75 14.87 4.01
CA ALA A 9 -22.16 13.53 4.45
C ALA A 9 -21.16 12.44 4.01
N GLN A 10 -20.61 12.54 2.79
CA GLN A 10 -19.57 11.62 2.30
C GLN A 10 -18.27 11.71 3.11
N ASN A 11 -17.82 12.94 3.45
CA ASN A 11 -16.66 13.15 4.32
C ASN A 11 -16.84 12.56 5.73
N GLU A 12 -18.06 12.67 6.28
CA GLU A 12 -18.39 12.11 7.60
C GLU A 12 -18.40 10.58 7.57
N GLN A 13 -18.97 9.97 6.52
CA GLN A 13 -18.92 8.52 6.30
C GLN A 13 -17.47 8.01 6.19
N HIS A 14 -16.62 8.71 5.44
CA HIS A 14 -15.19 8.41 5.31
C HIS A 14 -14.44 8.48 6.65
N PHE A 15 -14.82 9.38 7.54
CA PHE A 15 -14.19 9.51 8.85
C PHE A 15 -14.67 8.44 9.84
N VAL A 16 -15.99 8.20 9.89
CA VAL A 16 -16.62 7.25 10.83
C VAL A 16 -16.29 5.79 10.50
N GLN A 17 -16.16 5.46 9.21
CA GLN A 17 -15.91 4.09 8.74
C GLN A 17 -14.51 3.88 8.19
N SER A 18 -13.50 4.56 8.74
CA SER A 18 -12.12 4.51 8.23
C SER A 18 -11.56 3.08 8.11
N VAL A 19 -11.88 2.21 9.08
CA VAL A 19 -11.46 0.79 9.08
C VAL A 19 -12.11 0.02 7.94
N LEU A 20 -13.42 0.18 7.74
CA LEU A 20 -14.12 -0.49 6.64
C LEU A 20 -13.57 -0.02 5.29
N ARG A 21 -13.37 1.29 5.11
CA ARG A 21 -12.77 1.85 3.90
C ARG A 21 -11.38 1.26 3.63
N GLU A 22 -10.51 1.22 4.64
CA GLU A 22 -9.17 0.64 4.51
C GLU A 22 -9.24 -0.82 4.06
N ARG A 23 -10.19 -1.60 4.60
CA ARG A 23 -10.39 -2.99 4.19
C ARG A 23 -10.94 -3.12 2.78
N ILE A 24 -11.88 -2.26 2.36
CA ILE A 24 -12.37 -2.26 0.98
C ILE A 24 -11.21 -1.99 0.02
N ILE A 25 -10.41 -0.94 0.27
CA ILE A 25 -9.27 -0.58 -0.58
C ILE A 25 -8.24 -1.72 -0.66
N GLU A 26 -7.94 -2.40 0.46
CA GLU A 26 -7.08 -3.58 0.48
C GLU A 26 -7.62 -4.69 -0.43
N HIS A 27 -8.90 -5.05 -0.30
CA HIS A 27 -9.51 -6.12 -1.11
C HIS A 27 -9.54 -5.76 -2.59
N VAL A 28 -9.92 -4.52 -2.93
CA VAL A 28 -9.91 -4.03 -4.31
C VAL A 28 -8.49 -4.07 -4.86
N PHE A 29 -7.48 -3.63 -4.10
CA PHE A 29 -6.09 -3.66 -4.54
C PHE A 29 -5.60 -5.08 -4.80
N VAL A 30 -5.85 -6.03 -3.89
CA VAL A 30 -5.47 -7.43 -4.07
C VAL A 30 -6.16 -8.02 -5.30
N GLY A 31 -7.47 -7.78 -5.47
CA GLY A 31 -8.22 -8.24 -6.62
C GLY A 31 -7.70 -7.68 -7.95
N GLU A 32 -7.43 -6.36 -8.00
CA GLU A 32 -6.89 -5.69 -9.18
C GLU A 32 -5.46 -6.14 -9.51
N ALA A 33 -4.59 -6.28 -8.49
CA ALA A 33 -3.23 -6.78 -8.66
C ALA A 33 -3.23 -8.19 -9.23
N LEU A 34 -4.00 -9.11 -8.64
CA LEU A 34 -4.10 -10.49 -9.11
C LEU A 34 -4.74 -10.59 -10.49
N ARG A 35 -5.80 -9.81 -10.77
CA ARG A 35 -6.40 -9.70 -12.10
C ARG A 35 -5.38 -9.25 -13.13
N ARG A 36 -4.57 -8.24 -12.81
CA ARG A 36 -3.55 -7.73 -13.72
C ARG A 36 -2.42 -8.73 -13.94
N LEU A 37 -1.96 -9.41 -12.89
CA LEU A 37 -0.97 -10.49 -13.00
C LEU A 37 -1.47 -11.64 -13.88
N TRP A 38 -2.74 -12.04 -13.72
CA TRP A 38 -3.38 -13.04 -14.59
C TRP A 38 -3.35 -12.62 -16.07
N GLN A 39 -3.71 -11.36 -16.37
CA GLN A 39 -3.66 -10.81 -17.72
C GLN A 39 -2.24 -10.81 -18.32
N LEU A 40 -1.20 -10.83 -17.48
CA LEU A 40 0.21 -10.92 -17.89
C LEU A 40 0.70 -12.38 -17.98
N GLY A 41 -0.17 -13.36 -17.79
CA GLY A 41 0.20 -14.78 -17.77
C GLY A 41 0.89 -15.22 -16.47
N VAL A 42 0.77 -14.45 -15.39
CA VAL A 42 1.38 -14.73 -14.09
C VAL A 42 0.31 -15.25 -13.13
N ALA A 43 0.27 -16.57 -12.92
CA ALA A 43 -0.81 -17.25 -12.17
C ALA A 43 -0.41 -17.81 -10.79
N GLU A 44 0.89 -17.98 -10.51
CA GLU A 44 1.39 -18.65 -9.29
C GLU A 44 1.68 -17.68 -8.13
N VAL A 45 0.97 -16.55 -8.07
CA VAL A 45 1.16 -15.56 -7.00
C VAL A 45 0.33 -15.95 -5.80
N GLU A 46 0.99 -16.08 -4.64
CA GLU A 46 0.33 -16.32 -3.37
C GLU A 46 0.15 -14.99 -2.61
N VAL A 47 -1.03 -14.82 -2.01
CA VAL A 47 -1.34 -13.68 -1.15
C VAL A 47 -1.70 -14.21 0.24
N LEU A 48 -0.89 -13.86 1.23
CA LEU A 48 -1.10 -14.23 2.62
C LEU A 48 -1.50 -13.00 3.43
N ARG A 49 -2.41 -13.18 4.38
CA ARG A 49 -2.79 -12.15 5.35
C ARG A 49 -2.38 -12.57 6.73
N SER A 50 -1.88 -11.61 7.51
CA SER A 50 -1.52 -11.89 8.89
C SER A 50 -2.78 -12.09 9.72
N GLU A 51 -2.85 -13.21 10.45
CA GLU A 51 -3.93 -13.44 11.42
C GLU A 51 -3.85 -12.40 12.57
N PHE A 52 -2.62 -12.00 12.93
CA PHE A 52 -2.33 -10.99 13.96
C PHE A 52 -1.39 -9.92 13.41
N ASP A 53 -1.69 -8.63 13.61
CA ASP A 53 -0.81 -7.52 13.21
C ASP A 53 0.35 -7.34 14.19
N ALA A 54 1.28 -8.29 14.19
CA ALA A 54 2.49 -8.24 15.01
C ALA A 54 3.71 -7.73 14.22
N GLY A 55 3.71 -7.94 12.90
CA GLY A 55 4.83 -7.65 12.01
C GLY A 55 4.77 -6.30 11.32
N GLY A 56 3.65 -5.56 11.44
CA GLY A 56 3.52 -4.22 10.85
C GLY A 56 3.31 -4.19 9.35
N TYR A 57 2.79 -5.28 8.77
CA TYR A 57 2.37 -5.39 7.37
C TYR A 57 0.93 -5.91 7.33
N ASP A 58 0.22 -5.57 6.26
CA ASP A 58 -1.19 -5.94 6.07
C ASP A 58 -1.29 -7.21 5.21
N VAL A 59 -0.47 -7.30 4.16
CA VAL A 59 -0.46 -8.42 3.21
C VAL A 59 0.96 -8.87 2.88
N VAL A 60 1.11 -10.14 2.52
CA VAL A 60 2.33 -10.69 1.96
C VAL A 60 2.05 -11.20 0.56
N PHE A 61 2.83 -10.74 -0.41
CA PHE A 61 2.84 -11.32 -1.76
C PHE A 61 4.05 -12.23 -1.92
N SER A 62 3.85 -13.41 -2.47
CA SER A 62 4.92 -14.36 -2.81
C SER A 62 4.77 -14.76 -4.27
N TYR A 63 5.87 -14.70 -5.03
CA TYR A 63 5.94 -15.20 -6.39
C TYR A 63 7.36 -15.64 -6.70
N LYS A 64 7.52 -16.91 -7.12
CA LYS A 64 8.83 -17.54 -7.32
C LYS A 64 9.71 -17.38 -6.08
N ASN A 65 10.85 -16.70 -6.22
CA ASN A 65 11.80 -16.46 -5.14
C ASN A 65 11.62 -15.08 -4.46
N VAL A 66 10.60 -14.30 -4.83
CA VAL A 66 10.33 -12.98 -4.26
C VAL A 66 9.18 -13.05 -3.28
N VAL A 67 9.46 -12.67 -2.03
CA VAL A 67 8.46 -12.44 -0.99
C VAL A 67 8.44 -10.97 -0.61
N ARG A 68 7.26 -10.36 -0.49
CA ARG A 68 7.06 -8.95 -0.15
C ARG A 68 6.13 -8.82 1.05
N HIS A 69 6.63 -8.20 2.11
CA HIS A 69 5.79 -7.82 3.25
C HIS A 69 5.34 -6.38 3.02
N VAL A 70 4.05 -6.19 2.76
CA VAL A 70 3.50 -4.90 2.33
C VAL A 70 2.66 -4.32 3.44
N GLN A 71 3.05 -3.14 3.93
CA GLN A 71 2.17 -2.29 4.72
C GLN A 71 1.37 -1.39 3.77
N LEU A 72 0.06 -1.49 3.82
CA LEU A 72 -0.86 -0.69 3.03
C LEU A 72 -1.25 0.57 3.80
N LYS A 73 -1.32 1.68 3.07
CA LYS A 73 -1.88 2.94 3.54
C LYS A 73 -2.84 3.44 2.47
N SER A 74 -3.85 4.20 2.89
CA SER A 74 -4.75 4.88 1.97
C SER A 74 -4.88 6.37 2.31
N ALA A 75 -5.14 7.19 1.31
CA ALA A 75 -5.60 8.56 1.49
C ALA A 75 -6.58 8.94 0.38
N ILE A 76 -7.48 9.86 0.70
CA ILE A 76 -8.39 10.46 -0.27
C ILE A 76 -7.63 11.53 -1.08
N GLU A 77 -7.87 11.57 -2.39
CA GLU A 77 -7.39 12.60 -3.30
C GLU A 77 -7.82 14.00 -2.83
N GLY A 78 -6.92 14.98 -2.88
CA GLY A 78 -7.17 16.31 -2.30
C GLY A 78 -7.23 16.34 -0.76
N GLY A 79 -7.15 15.18 -0.08
CA GLY A 79 -7.14 15.08 1.37
C GLY A 79 -5.90 15.69 2.03
N LYS A 80 -6.05 16.08 3.30
CA LYS A 80 -5.00 16.76 4.10
C LYS A 80 -3.85 15.85 4.56
N THR A 81 -3.98 14.54 4.41
CA THR A 81 -3.00 13.55 4.93
C THR A 81 -1.68 13.66 4.17
N ASN A 82 -0.67 14.28 4.78
CA ASN A 82 0.65 14.50 4.19
C ASN A 82 1.75 13.61 4.78
N ASP A 83 1.41 12.79 5.76
CA ASP A 83 2.31 11.82 6.36
C ASP A 83 1.58 10.56 6.81
N VAL A 84 2.32 9.48 6.97
CA VAL A 84 1.83 8.19 7.47
C VAL A 84 2.80 7.61 8.49
N SER A 85 2.25 6.85 9.43
CA SER A 85 3.02 6.10 10.41
C SER A 85 3.39 4.72 9.86
N VAL A 86 4.68 4.40 9.89
CA VAL A 86 5.27 3.12 9.48
C VAL A 86 5.80 2.40 10.71
N ASN A 87 5.54 1.10 10.81
CA ASN A 87 6.01 0.27 11.91
C ASN A 87 7.49 -0.10 11.70
N LEU A 88 8.35 0.10 12.71
CA LEU A 88 9.76 -0.29 12.65
C LEU A 88 9.94 -1.80 12.44
N LYS A 89 9.02 -2.63 12.93
CA LYS A 89 9.06 -4.08 12.70
C LYS A 89 8.96 -4.47 11.23
N LEU A 90 8.42 -3.58 10.38
CA LEU A 90 8.44 -3.78 8.94
C LEU A 90 9.87 -3.77 8.39
N ALA A 91 10.76 -2.95 8.97
CA ALA A 91 12.17 -2.89 8.60
C ALA A 91 12.96 -4.15 9.01
N GLU A 92 12.46 -4.90 10.00
CA GLU A 92 13.01 -6.21 10.38
C GLU A 92 12.65 -7.30 9.36
N LYS A 93 11.71 -7.04 8.44
CA LYS A 93 11.36 -7.99 7.39
C LYS A 93 12.39 -7.92 6.26
N PRO A 94 12.83 -9.07 5.71
CA PRO A 94 13.85 -9.11 4.66
C PRO A 94 13.52 -8.29 3.41
N SER A 95 12.23 -8.01 3.20
CA SER A 95 11.69 -7.46 1.96
C SER A 95 10.41 -6.65 2.26
N GLY A 96 10.50 -5.80 3.29
CA GLY A 96 9.42 -4.91 3.74
C GLY A 96 9.26 -3.69 2.84
N CYS A 97 8.01 -3.28 2.59
CA CYS A 97 7.69 -2.08 1.83
C CYS A 97 6.36 -1.47 2.26
N VAL A 98 6.17 -0.19 1.94
CA VAL A 98 4.94 0.55 2.18
C VAL A 98 4.36 0.96 0.84
N LEU A 99 3.10 0.61 0.61
CA LEU A 99 2.32 1.09 -0.52
C LEU A 99 1.21 2.00 0.00
N TRP A 100 1.26 3.26 -0.41
CA TRP A 100 0.25 4.25 -0.09
C TRP A 100 -0.61 4.53 -1.32
N ILE A 101 -1.84 4.02 -1.29
CA ILE A 101 -2.83 4.10 -2.35
C ILE A 101 -3.65 5.39 -2.19
N ILE A 102 -3.74 6.17 -3.26
CA ILE A 102 -4.56 7.38 -3.31
C ILE A 102 -5.83 7.03 -4.06
N VAL A 103 -6.97 7.33 -3.45
CA VAL A 103 -8.29 7.03 -4.01
C VAL A 103 -9.16 8.27 -4.02
N ASP A 104 -10.18 8.31 -4.85
CA ASP A 104 -11.24 9.32 -4.74
C ASP A 104 -12.32 8.90 -3.72
N ASP A 105 -13.40 9.68 -3.65
CA ASP A 105 -14.53 9.41 -2.75
C ASP A 105 -15.31 8.14 -3.13
N GLN A 106 -15.16 7.63 -4.37
CA GLN A 106 -15.74 6.38 -4.83
C GLN A 106 -14.80 5.18 -4.63
N LEU A 107 -13.62 5.42 -4.04
CA LEU A 107 -12.56 4.44 -3.79
C LEU A 107 -11.85 3.95 -5.06
N ASP A 108 -12.00 4.67 -6.18
CA ASP A 108 -11.25 4.41 -7.40
C ASP A 108 -9.79 4.83 -7.23
N PHE A 109 -8.85 4.04 -7.76
CA PHE A 109 -7.42 4.37 -7.68
C PHE A 109 -7.08 5.62 -8.50
N ARG A 110 -6.52 6.62 -7.83
CA ARG A 110 -6.02 7.87 -8.42
C ARG A 110 -4.50 7.95 -8.49
N GLY A 111 -3.80 7.14 -7.68
CA GLY A 111 -2.36 6.99 -7.79
C GLY A 111 -1.74 6.20 -6.66
N PHE A 112 -0.43 5.96 -6.77
CA PHE A 112 0.30 5.15 -5.81
C PHE A 112 1.57 5.85 -5.35
N ARG A 113 1.95 5.60 -4.10
CA ARG A 113 3.19 6.07 -3.49
C ARG A 113 3.92 4.89 -2.88
N TRP A 114 5.18 4.73 -3.24
CA TRP A 114 6.01 3.58 -2.89
C TRP A 114 7.16 3.98 -1.97
N PHE A 115 7.39 3.17 -0.94
CA PHE A 115 8.57 3.24 -0.11
C PHE A 115 9.08 1.83 0.20
N GLY A 116 10.20 1.44 -0.39
CA GLY A 116 10.75 0.10 -0.25
C GLY A 116 11.95 -0.12 -1.17
N GLY A 117 12.79 -1.10 -0.83
CA GLY A 117 13.93 -1.49 -1.65
C GLY A 117 13.54 -2.34 -2.86
N LEU A 118 14.56 -2.79 -3.61
CA LEU A 118 14.38 -3.77 -4.70
C LEU A 118 13.86 -5.13 -4.16
N PRO A 119 13.37 -6.04 -5.03
CA PRO A 119 12.99 -7.40 -4.63
C PRO A 119 14.04 -8.08 -3.76
N GLY A 120 13.62 -8.55 -2.58
CA GLY A 120 14.51 -9.19 -1.61
C GLY A 120 15.41 -8.25 -0.79
N GLN A 121 15.35 -6.94 -1.01
CA GLN A 121 16.05 -5.95 -0.19
C GLN A 121 15.17 -5.42 0.93
N ALA A 122 15.80 -5.16 2.08
CA ALA A 122 15.16 -4.59 3.25
C ALA A 122 14.57 -3.20 2.97
N LEU A 123 13.68 -2.77 3.86
CA LEU A 123 13.14 -1.42 3.85
C LEU A 123 14.29 -0.40 3.98
N PRO A 124 14.30 0.70 3.22
CA PRO A 124 15.26 1.79 3.44
C PRO A 124 15.19 2.27 4.89
N ASP A 125 16.33 2.69 5.46
CA ASP A 125 16.40 3.07 6.87
C ASP A 125 15.44 4.23 7.20
N ILE A 126 14.59 3.99 8.20
CA ILE A 126 13.63 4.95 8.74
C ILE A 126 13.93 5.34 10.18
N GLY A 127 15.02 4.84 10.78
CA GLY A 127 15.38 5.03 12.17
C GLY A 127 15.51 6.50 12.56
N GLY A 128 16.09 7.32 11.67
CA GLY A 128 16.26 8.77 11.83
C GLY A 128 15.02 9.62 11.56
N LYS A 129 13.89 9.02 11.16
CA LYS A 129 12.65 9.76 10.91
C LYS A 129 11.96 10.13 12.24
N ARG A 130 11.03 11.09 12.19
CA ARG A 130 10.30 11.57 13.38
C ARG A 130 9.50 10.42 14.02
N LEU A 131 9.48 10.34 15.35
CA LEU A 131 8.62 9.41 16.08
C LEU A 131 7.14 9.69 15.81
N ALA A 132 6.35 8.62 15.63
CA ALA A 132 4.89 8.76 15.64
C ALA A 132 4.39 8.95 17.07
N ARG A 133 3.29 9.69 17.27
CA ARG A 133 2.64 9.82 18.59
C ARG A 133 1.49 8.83 18.73
N GLN A 134 1.19 8.40 19.95
CA GLN A 134 0.01 7.61 20.24
C GLN A 134 -1.27 8.39 19.92
N THR A 135 -2.23 7.72 19.30
CA THR A 135 -3.51 8.32 18.90
C THR A 135 -4.41 8.57 20.12
N ARG A 136 -4.35 7.69 21.13
CA ARG A 136 -5.03 7.81 22.42
C ARG A 136 -4.08 8.36 23.47
N ALA A 137 -4.58 9.30 24.27
CA ALA A 137 -3.87 9.75 25.47
C ALA A 137 -3.85 8.64 26.52
N ASN A 138 -2.82 8.62 27.36
CA ASN A 138 -2.80 7.80 28.56
C ASN A 138 -3.83 8.33 29.59
N LYS A 139 -3.91 7.68 30.75
CA LYS A 139 -4.83 8.06 31.84
C LYS A 139 -4.67 9.51 32.33
N ASP A 140 -3.53 10.13 32.05
CA ASP A 140 -3.18 11.50 32.44
C ASP A 140 -3.36 12.52 31.30
N GLY A 141 -3.98 12.12 30.17
CA GLY A 141 -4.21 13.03 29.04
C GLY A 141 -2.98 13.24 28.13
N VAL A 142 -1.86 12.58 28.39
CA VAL A 142 -0.61 12.70 27.62
C VAL A 142 -0.58 11.68 26.47
N LYS A 143 -0.36 12.16 25.25
CA LYS A 143 -0.08 11.29 24.08
C LYS A 143 1.42 10.97 24.04
N ALA A 144 1.79 9.80 24.53
CA ALA A 144 3.17 9.33 24.51
C ALA A 144 3.66 9.07 23.07
N ASP A 145 4.97 9.04 22.87
CA ASP A 145 5.54 8.59 21.60
C ASP A 145 5.27 7.10 21.40
N ARG A 146 4.98 6.72 20.15
CA ARG A 146 4.87 5.34 19.71
C ARG A 146 6.26 4.92 19.22
N SER A 147 7.14 4.57 20.16
CA SER A 147 8.58 4.28 19.93
C SER A 147 8.85 3.30 18.78
N GLY A 148 7.96 2.32 18.58
CA GLY A 148 8.01 1.35 17.47
C GLY A 148 7.56 1.87 16.11
N HIS A 149 7.26 3.16 15.96
CA HIS A 149 6.74 3.73 14.72
C HIS A 149 7.49 5.01 14.32
N ARG A 150 7.55 5.25 13.03
CA ARG A 150 8.18 6.41 12.41
C ARG A 150 7.23 7.08 11.43
N ILE A 151 7.31 8.39 11.33
CA ILE A 151 6.52 9.17 10.38
C ILE A 151 7.29 9.31 9.07
N LEU A 152 6.71 8.82 7.98
CA LEU A 152 7.14 9.14 6.62
C LEU A 152 6.21 10.19 6.02
N ARG A 153 6.80 11.25 5.47
CA ARG A 153 6.08 12.29 4.74
C ARG A 153 5.81 11.85 3.32
N ARG A 154 4.82 12.44 2.68
CA ARG A 154 4.47 12.20 1.28
C ARG A 154 5.66 12.31 0.32
N GLY A 155 6.59 13.25 0.57
CA GLY A 155 7.82 13.44 -0.22
C GLY A 155 8.92 12.41 0.03
N ASP A 156 8.79 11.54 1.04
CA ASP A 156 9.70 10.41 1.23
C ASP A 156 9.40 9.26 0.25
N PHE A 157 8.19 9.25 -0.34
CA PHE A 157 7.73 8.18 -1.23
C PHE A 157 8.02 8.52 -2.70
N GLU A 158 8.37 7.49 -3.46
CA GLU A 158 8.34 7.54 -4.91
C GLU A 158 6.89 7.55 -5.42
N GLN A 159 6.57 8.42 -6.37
CA GLN A 159 5.27 8.42 -7.03
C GLN A 159 5.25 7.41 -8.18
N LEU A 160 4.27 6.51 -8.17
CA LEU A 160 4.05 5.54 -9.24
C LEU A 160 2.77 5.87 -9.99
N ALA A 161 2.85 5.85 -11.32
CA ALA A 161 1.77 6.28 -12.20
C ALA A 161 0.69 5.21 -12.46
N SER A 162 0.96 3.94 -12.16
CA SER A 162 0.07 2.84 -12.53
C SER A 162 0.19 1.63 -11.60
N LEU A 163 -0.80 0.74 -11.66
CA LEU A 163 -0.75 -0.57 -11.01
C LEU A 163 0.41 -1.42 -11.53
N ASP A 164 0.72 -1.34 -12.83
CA ASP A 164 1.86 -2.03 -13.44
C ASP A 164 3.19 -1.60 -12.80
N ALA A 165 3.37 -0.30 -12.55
CA ALA A 165 4.54 0.20 -11.85
C ALA A 165 4.63 -0.33 -10.40
N VAL A 166 3.49 -0.49 -9.72
CA VAL A 166 3.42 -1.12 -8.39
C VAL A 166 3.84 -2.58 -8.47
N LEU A 167 3.31 -3.35 -9.42
CA LEU A 167 3.66 -4.75 -9.63
C LEU A 167 5.15 -4.90 -9.96
N GLN A 168 5.72 -4.01 -10.77
CA GLN A 168 7.16 -3.96 -11.05
C GLN A 168 7.98 -3.74 -9.77
N ARG A 169 7.52 -2.88 -8.84
CA ARG A 169 8.18 -2.68 -7.55
C ARG A 169 8.06 -3.89 -6.62
N LEU A 170 6.92 -4.59 -6.67
CA LEU A 170 6.71 -5.80 -5.88
C LEU A 170 7.61 -6.94 -6.36
N PHE A 171 7.68 -7.20 -7.67
CA PHE A 171 8.26 -8.45 -8.19
C PHE A 171 9.48 -8.28 -9.10
N GLY A 172 9.76 -7.05 -9.58
CA GLY A 172 10.92 -6.73 -10.41
C GLY A 172 11.01 -7.58 -11.67
N GLU A 173 12.21 -8.10 -11.94
CA GLU A 173 12.54 -8.90 -13.13
C GLU A 173 11.76 -10.22 -13.22
N GLN A 174 11.02 -10.61 -12.19
CA GLN A 174 10.15 -11.79 -12.26
C GLN A 174 8.93 -11.58 -13.15
N LEU A 175 8.56 -10.32 -13.43
CA LEU A 175 7.46 -9.99 -14.32
C LEU A 175 7.96 -9.70 -15.75
N PRO A 176 7.11 -9.94 -16.77
CA PRO A 176 7.38 -9.43 -18.11
C PRO A 176 7.57 -7.92 -18.09
N LEU A 177 8.49 -7.40 -18.91
CA LEU A 177 8.68 -5.97 -19.05
C LEU A 177 7.42 -5.31 -19.61
N PHE A 178 6.89 -4.33 -18.89
CA PHE A 178 5.77 -3.52 -19.32
C PHE A 178 6.20 -2.66 -20.53
N GLY A 179 5.72 -2.96 -21.73
CA GLY A 179 5.99 -2.14 -22.93
C GLY A 179 6.35 -2.87 -24.21
N THR A 180 6.45 -4.19 -24.24
CA THR A 180 6.58 -4.94 -25.50
C THR A 180 5.28 -5.66 -25.77
N SER A 181 4.45 -5.12 -26.66
CA SER A 181 3.36 -5.87 -27.28
C SER A 181 3.96 -7.04 -28.04
N ALA A 182 4.01 -8.21 -27.40
CA ALA A 182 4.14 -9.47 -28.13
C ALA A 182 2.77 -9.76 -28.74
N ILE A 183 2.54 -9.20 -29.94
CA ILE A 183 1.54 -9.73 -30.86
C ILE A 183 2.12 -11.03 -31.43
N GLY A 184 1.39 -12.13 -31.27
CA GLY A 184 1.66 -13.43 -31.89
C GLY A 184 2.27 -14.44 -30.91
N ALA A 185 1.79 -15.68 -30.78
CA ALA A 185 0.84 -16.43 -31.58
C ALA A 185 0.16 -17.43 -30.64
N HIS A 186 -1.17 -17.51 -30.68
CA HIS A 186 -1.84 -18.75 -30.33
C HIS A 186 -2.03 -19.51 -31.65
N ASP A 187 -1.13 -20.46 -31.86
CA ASP A 187 -1.26 -21.55 -32.83
C ASP A 187 -2.37 -22.48 -32.33
N ASP A 188 -3.43 -22.62 -33.13
CA ASP A 188 -4.47 -23.62 -32.95
C ASP A 188 -3.86 -25.01 -33.22
N ARG A 189 -3.75 -25.85 -32.19
CA ARG A 189 -3.79 -27.32 -32.30
C ARG A 189 -4.47 -27.95 -31.09
#